data_AF-A0AAE8F6K9-F1
#
_entry.id   AF-A0AAE8F6K9-F1
#
_cell.length_a   1.000
_cell.length_b   1.000
_cell.length_c   1.000
_cell.angle_alpha   90.00
_cell.angle_beta   90.00
_cell.angle_gamma   90.00
#
_symmetry.space_group_name_H-M   'P 1'
#
loop_
_entity.id
_entity.type
_entity.pdbx_description
1 polymer ?
#
loop_
_entity_poly.entity_id
_entity_poly.type
_entity_poly.pdbx_seq_one_letter_code
_entity_poly.pdbx_strand_id
1 'polypeptide(L)'
;EVNFGRIMREDFQAHRDELIISTKAGYTMWEGPYGDWGSRKYLVASLDQSLRRMGLEYVDIFYHHRPDPDTPLEETMRALDHVVRQGKALYAAISNYPAERAADAMAILRDLGTPCLIHQPRYSLFERTPEQGLL
;
A
#
# COMPACT_ATOMS: atom_id res chain seq x y z
N GLU A 1 3.40 12.12 -7.23
CA GLU A 1 3.98 12.34 -5.89
C GLU A 1 4.74 13.67 -5.78
N VAL A 2 5.73 13.97 -6.64
CA VAL A 2 6.51 15.24 -6.52
C VAL A 2 5.64 16.51 -6.53
N ASN A 3 4.70 16.61 -7.48
CA ASN A 3 3.78 17.75 -7.53
C ASN A 3 2.88 17.84 -6.30
N PHE A 4 2.41 16.70 -5.78
CA PHE A 4 1.65 16.65 -4.53
C PHE A 4 2.51 17.13 -3.37
N GLY A 5 3.75 16.67 -3.24
CA GLY A 5 4.66 17.12 -2.18
C GLY A 5 4.99 18.62 -2.24
N ARG A 6 5.03 19.21 -3.44
CA ARG A 6 5.16 20.66 -3.61
C ARG A 6 3.94 21.39 -3.05
N ILE A 7 2.73 21.03 -3.51
CA ILE A 7 1.47 21.63 -3.06
C ILE A 7 1.24 21.40 -1.56
N MET A 8 1.56 20.21 -1.07
CA MET A 8 1.45 19.87 0.36
C MET A 8 2.26 20.83 1.22
N ARG A 9 3.46 21.21 0.77
CA ARG A 9 4.34 22.14 1.48
C ARG A 9 3.91 23.60 1.33
N GLU A 10 3.50 24.00 0.13
CA GLU A 10 3.14 25.39 -0.17
C GLU A 10 1.79 25.78 0.44
N ASP A 11 0.80 24.89 0.37
CA ASP A 11 -0.60 25.25 0.62
C ASP A 11 -1.24 24.48 1.79
N PHE A 12 -0.79 23.26 2.09
CA PHE A 12 -1.48 22.36 3.04
C PHE A 12 -0.66 22.00 4.29
N GLN A 13 0.54 22.55 4.48
CA GLN A 13 1.45 22.11 5.54
C GLN A 13 0.81 22.20 6.93
N ALA A 14 0.07 23.27 7.21
CA ALA A 14 -0.64 23.48 8.47
C ALA A 14 -1.80 22.50 8.71
N HIS A 15 -2.26 21.81 7.66
CA HIS A 15 -3.40 20.89 7.69
C HIS A 15 -2.96 19.43 7.50
N ARG A 16 -1.66 19.11 7.58
CA ARG A 16 -1.17 17.75 7.34
C ARG A 16 -1.89 16.70 8.21
N ASP A 17 -2.17 17.03 9.46
CA ASP A 17 -2.79 16.10 10.41
C ASP A 17 -4.32 16.01 10.23
N GLU A 18 -4.91 16.80 9.33
CA GLU A 18 -6.32 16.73 8.92
C GLU A 18 -6.50 15.90 7.64
N LEU A 19 -5.41 15.40 7.04
CA LEU A 19 -5.41 14.69 5.77
C LEU A 19 -5.04 13.21 5.93
N ILE A 20 -5.72 12.34 5.17
CA ILE A 20 -5.33 10.94 4.98
C ILE A 20 -4.67 10.81 3.61
N ILE A 21 -3.37 10.57 3.60
CA ILE A 21 -2.55 10.46 2.40
C ILE A 21 -2.15 9.00 2.23
N SER A 22 -2.37 8.46 1.03
CA SER A 22 -1.97 7.08 0.69
C SER A 22 -1.02 7.00 -0.47
N THR A 23 -0.14 6.00 -0.46
CA THR A 23 0.65 5.59 -1.64
C THR A 23 0.77 4.06 -1.71
N LYS A 24 1.38 3.55 -2.79
CA LYS A 24 1.31 2.15 -3.19
C LYS A 24 2.58 1.68 -3.89
N ALA A 25 2.93 0.40 -3.66
CA ALA A 25 3.92 -0.33 -4.45
C ALA A 25 3.33 -1.68 -4.89
N GLY A 26 3.60 -2.12 -6.11
CA GLY A 26 3.14 -3.43 -6.62
C GLY A 26 3.06 -3.54 -8.15
N TYR A 27 2.99 -2.41 -8.85
CA TYR A 27 3.17 -2.33 -10.30
C TYR A 27 4.58 -1.83 -10.64
N THR A 28 4.96 -1.90 -11.92
CA THR A 28 6.25 -1.43 -12.41
C THR A 28 6.47 0.05 -12.09
N MET A 29 7.58 0.34 -11.40
CA MET A 29 8.02 1.69 -11.02
C MET A 29 9.41 2.02 -11.56
N TRP A 30 10.31 1.03 -11.65
CA TRP A 30 11.63 1.17 -12.27
C TRP A 30 12.09 -0.15 -12.90
N GLU A 31 13.16 -0.09 -13.69
CA GLU A 31 13.68 -1.26 -14.41
C GLU A 31 14.35 -2.30 -13.51
N GLY A 32 14.37 -3.55 -13.97
CA GLY A 32 15.01 -4.67 -13.28
C GLY A 32 14.10 -5.38 -12.28
N PRO A 33 14.60 -6.46 -11.64
CA PRO A 33 13.77 -7.41 -10.90
C PRO A 33 13.24 -6.88 -9.57
N TYR A 34 13.64 -5.67 -9.16
CA TYR A 34 13.30 -5.09 -7.85
C TYR A 34 12.39 -3.86 -7.95
N GLY A 35 11.92 -3.51 -9.15
CA GLY A 35 11.06 -2.35 -9.39
C GLY A 35 9.61 -2.67 -9.69
N ASP A 36 9.18 -3.90 -9.39
CA ASP A 36 7.82 -4.39 -9.60
C ASP A 36 7.47 -5.45 -8.53
N TRP A 37 6.20 -5.86 -8.50
CA TRP A 37 5.68 -7.00 -7.74
C TRP A 37 5.69 -6.85 -6.20
N GLY A 38 5.85 -7.94 -5.45
CA GLY A 38 5.50 -8.01 -4.03
C GLY A 38 6.68 -8.21 -3.06
N SER A 39 7.91 -8.18 -3.55
CA SER A 39 9.09 -8.43 -2.71
C SER A 39 9.27 -7.37 -1.61
N ARG A 40 9.78 -7.79 -0.45
CA ARG A 40 10.14 -6.89 0.65
C ARG A 40 11.10 -5.80 0.19
N LYS A 41 12.08 -6.16 -0.66
CA LYS A 41 13.05 -5.23 -1.23
C LYS A 41 12.33 -4.08 -1.96
N TYR A 42 11.37 -4.42 -2.82
CA TYR A 42 10.65 -3.44 -3.60
C TYR A 42 9.74 -2.56 -2.74
N LEU A 43 8.90 -3.15 -1.89
CA LEU A 43 7.93 -2.40 -1.07
C LEU A 43 8.61 -1.36 -0.17
N VAL A 44 9.66 -1.76 0.56
CA VAL A 44 10.39 -0.87 1.47
C VAL A 44 11.12 0.24 0.71
N ALA A 45 11.83 -0.12 -0.37
CA ALA A 45 12.57 0.86 -1.16
C ALA A 45 11.63 1.85 -1.87
N SER A 46 10.47 1.38 -2.34
CA SER A 46 9.47 2.21 -3.01
C SER A 46 8.83 3.20 -2.04
N LEU A 47 8.45 2.76 -0.82
CA LEU A 47 7.93 3.67 0.21
C LEU A 47 8.94 4.75 0.58
N ASP A 48 10.23 4.40 0.77
CA ASP A 48 11.28 5.37 1.06
C ASP A 48 11.45 6.40 -0.06
N GLN A 49 11.25 6.02 -1.33
CA GLN A 49 11.24 6.97 -2.44
C GLN A 49 9.98 7.84 -2.46
N SER A 50 8.81 7.26 -2.21
CA SER A 50 7.53 7.97 -2.15
C SER A 50 7.53 9.04 -1.06
N LEU A 51 7.97 8.71 0.15
CA LEU A 51 8.12 9.66 1.26
C LEU A 51 9.04 10.83 0.89
N ARG A 52 10.19 10.54 0.25
CA ARG A 52 11.09 11.58 -0.26
C ARG A 52 10.45 12.47 -1.34
N ARG A 53 9.74 11.88 -2.30
CA ARG A 53 9.07 12.64 -3.37
C ARG A 53 7.94 13.51 -2.82
N MET A 54 7.22 13.05 -1.80
CA MET A 54 6.14 13.82 -1.17
C MET A 54 6.64 14.78 -0.08
N GLY A 55 7.85 14.58 0.45
CA GLY A 55 8.36 15.33 1.59
C GLY A 55 7.59 15.06 2.87
N LEU A 56 7.23 13.78 3.11
CA LEU A 56 6.48 13.33 4.29
C LEU A 56 7.33 12.40 5.15
N GLU A 57 7.09 12.41 6.46
CA GLU A 57 7.69 11.44 7.38
C GLU A 57 7.00 10.08 7.31
N TYR A 58 5.68 10.08 7.12
CA TYR A 58 4.85 8.90 6.96
C TYR A 58 3.70 9.14 5.98
N VAL A 59 3.14 8.06 5.45
CA VAL A 59 1.81 8.06 4.83
C VAL A 59 0.80 7.49 5.80
N ASP A 60 -0.45 7.91 5.69
CA ASP A 60 -1.51 7.36 6.54
C ASP A 60 -1.79 5.91 6.12
N ILE A 61 -1.84 5.62 4.82
CA ILE A 61 -2.11 4.28 4.30
C ILE A 61 -1.07 3.86 3.27
N PHE A 62 -0.41 2.72 3.48
CA PHE A 62 0.46 2.12 2.46
C PHE A 62 -0.13 0.81 1.92
N TYR A 63 -0.26 0.75 0.59
CA TYR A 63 -0.88 -0.37 -0.11
C TYR A 63 0.15 -1.29 -0.77
N HIS A 64 -0.10 -2.60 -0.70
CA HIS A 64 0.32 -3.49 -1.78
C HIS A 64 -0.66 -3.37 -2.96
N HIS A 65 -0.15 -2.95 -4.11
CA HIS A 65 -0.94 -2.40 -5.21
C HIS A 65 -1.61 -3.45 -6.09
N ARG A 66 -1.04 -4.66 -6.17
CA ARG A 66 -1.63 -5.83 -6.85
C ARG A 66 -1.02 -7.12 -6.31
N PRO A 67 -1.69 -8.27 -6.35
CA PRO A 67 -1.08 -9.55 -6.01
C PRO A 67 0.17 -9.84 -6.85
N ASP A 68 1.17 -10.44 -6.21
CA ASP A 68 2.34 -11.04 -6.84
C ASP A 68 2.21 -12.56 -6.71
N PRO A 69 2.05 -13.32 -7.81
CA PRO A 69 1.93 -14.77 -7.75
C PRO A 69 3.24 -15.48 -7.34
N ASP A 70 4.40 -14.85 -7.53
CA ASP A 70 5.70 -15.51 -7.39
C ASP A 70 6.40 -15.20 -6.06
N THR A 71 6.00 -14.13 -5.37
CA THR A 71 6.43 -13.87 -3.98
C THR A 71 5.47 -14.50 -2.97
N PRO A 72 5.96 -15.25 -1.97
CA PRO A 72 5.15 -15.72 -0.85
C PRO A 72 4.40 -14.58 -0.18
N LEU A 73 3.08 -14.74 0.02
CA LEU A 73 2.22 -13.67 0.53
C LEU A 73 2.70 -13.14 1.88
N GLU A 74 3.26 -14.02 2.72
CA GLU A 74 3.83 -13.72 4.03
C GLU A 74 4.99 -12.72 3.94
N GLU A 75 5.81 -12.76 2.89
CA GLU A 75 6.90 -11.80 2.70
C GLU A 75 6.34 -10.39 2.51
N THR A 76 5.36 -10.25 1.61
CA THR A 76 4.72 -8.97 1.32
C THR A 76 3.98 -8.44 2.55
N MET A 77 3.23 -9.28 3.25
CA MET A 77 2.50 -8.85 4.46
C MET A 77 3.45 -8.48 5.60
N ARG A 78 4.57 -9.19 5.77
CA ARG A 78 5.64 -8.80 6.72
C ARG A 78 6.34 -7.51 6.31
N ALA A 79 6.41 -7.18 5.01
CA ALA A 79 6.92 -5.89 4.56
C ALA A 79 5.96 -4.75 4.95
N LEU A 80 4.65 -4.95 4.80
CA LEU A 80 3.63 -4.00 5.25
C LEU A 80 3.64 -3.82 6.78
N ASP A 81 3.64 -4.91 7.55
CA ASP A 81 3.78 -4.87 9.02
C ASP A 81 5.05 -4.12 9.43
N HIS A 82 6.18 -4.41 8.77
CA HIS A 82 7.45 -3.78 9.08
C HIS A 82 7.42 -2.25 8.90
N VAL A 83 6.86 -1.73 7.80
CA VAL A 83 6.84 -0.28 7.58
C VAL A 83 5.89 0.44 8.53
N VAL A 84 4.82 -0.24 8.99
CA VAL A 84 3.95 0.29 10.05
C VAL A 84 4.69 0.34 11.38
N ARG A 85 5.36 -0.74 11.78
CA ARG A 85 6.17 -0.78 13.01
C ARG A 85 7.32 0.22 13.03
N GLN A 86 7.84 0.59 11.85
CA GLN A 86 8.84 1.64 11.70
C GLN A 86 8.26 3.06 11.70
N GLY A 87 6.94 3.23 11.73
CA GLY A 87 6.29 4.53 11.70
C GLY A 87 6.30 5.21 10.32
N LYS A 88 6.61 4.48 9.23
CA LYS A 88 6.61 5.01 7.86
C LYS A 88 5.22 4.97 7.21
N ALA A 89 4.32 4.15 7.77
CA ALA A 89 2.90 4.14 7.46
C ALA A 89 2.10 4.01 8.77
N LEU A 90 0.92 4.65 8.87
CA LEU A 90 0.04 4.41 10.03
C LEU A 90 -0.77 3.12 9.87
N TYR A 91 -1.20 2.82 8.64
CA TYR A 91 -2.04 1.67 8.31
C TYR A 91 -1.54 0.92 7.08
N ALA A 92 -1.76 -0.39 7.08
CA ALA A 92 -1.51 -1.28 5.94
C ALA A 92 -2.80 -1.57 5.16
N ALA A 93 -2.67 -1.73 3.85
CA ALA A 93 -3.80 -2.00 2.95
C ALA A 93 -3.42 -2.84 1.73
N ILE A 94 -4.43 -3.36 1.03
CA ILE A 94 -4.27 -4.17 -0.19
C ILE A 94 -5.18 -3.66 -1.32
N SER A 95 -4.79 -3.88 -2.57
CA SER A 95 -5.57 -3.48 -3.75
C SER A 95 -5.54 -4.55 -4.83
N ASN A 96 -6.64 -4.71 -5.57
CA ASN A 96 -6.78 -5.67 -6.68
C ASN A 96 -6.58 -7.15 -6.30
N TYR A 97 -6.70 -7.49 -5.02
CA TYR A 97 -6.72 -8.89 -4.57
C TYR A 97 -8.08 -9.55 -4.86
N PRO A 98 -8.11 -10.76 -5.45
CA PRO A 98 -9.28 -11.63 -5.44
C PRO A 98 -9.73 -11.97 -4.01
N ALA A 99 -11.00 -12.31 -3.81
CA ALA A 99 -11.61 -12.50 -2.49
C ALA A 99 -10.84 -13.48 -1.58
N GLU A 100 -10.54 -14.69 -2.08
CA GLU A 100 -9.79 -15.71 -1.33
C GLU A 100 -8.41 -15.19 -0.90
N ARG A 101 -7.65 -14.65 -1.84
CA ARG A 101 -6.30 -14.14 -1.55
C ARG A 101 -6.33 -12.90 -0.65
N ALA A 102 -7.40 -12.10 -0.71
CA ALA A 102 -7.61 -10.97 0.18
C ALA A 102 -7.86 -11.46 1.62
N ALA A 103 -8.66 -12.50 1.80
CA ALA A 103 -8.90 -13.11 3.11
C ALA A 103 -7.60 -13.63 3.73
N ASP A 104 -6.76 -14.33 2.95
CA ASP A 104 -5.45 -14.82 3.41
C ASP A 104 -4.53 -13.67 3.83
N ALA A 105 -4.44 -12.62 3.00
CA ALA A 105 -3.62 -11.45 3.28
C ALA A 105 -4.07 -10.74 4.57
N MET A 106 -5.39 -10.58 4.75
CA MET A 106 -5.96 -9.98 5.95
C MET A 106 -5.75 -10.84 7.20
N ALA A 107 -5.79 -12.17 7.07
CA ALA A 107 -5.50 -13.09 8.16
C ALA A 107 -4.03 -12.99 8.60
N ILE A 108 -3.08 -13.03 7.66
CA ILE A 108 -1.65 -12.88 7.96
C ILE A 108 -1.36 -11.54 8.65
N LEU A 109 -1.90 -10.44 8.14
CA LEU A 109 -1.73 -9.11 8.73
C LEU A 109 -2.29 -9.02 10.16
N ARG A 110 -3.44 -9.65 10.41
CA ARG A 110 -4.03 -9.75 11.75
C ARG A 110 -3.13 -10.52 12.71
N ASP A 111 -2.59 -11.66 12.28
CA ASP A 111 -1.69 -12.50 13.09
C ASP A 111 -0.35 -11.79 13.38
N LEU A 112 0.13 -10.96 12.46
CA LEU A 112 1.32 -10.11 12.66
C LEU A 112 1.06 -8.95 13.63
N GLY A 113 -0.20 -8.64 13.97
CA GLY A 113 -0.57 -7.53 14.84
C GLY A 113 -0.71 -6.18 14.12
N THR A 114 -0.77 -6.17 12.80
CA THR A 114 -1.00 -4.97 11.97
C THR A 114 -2.21 -5.21 11.08
N PRO A 115 -3.46 -5.10 11.59
CA PRO A 115 -4.66 -5.43 10.83
C PRO A 115 -4.77 -4.63 9.53
N CYS A 116 -5.25 -5.26 8.46
CA CYS A 116 -5.53 -4.60 7.20
C CYS A 116 -6.67 -3.59 7.38
N LEU A 117 -6.42 -2.31 7.09
CA LEU A 117 -7.42 -1.25 7.24
C LEU A 117 -8.48 -1.30 6.13
N ILE A 118 -8.05 -1.44 4.88
CA ILE A 118 -8.90 -1.24 3.71
C ILE A 118 -8.44 -2.09 2.52
N HIS A 119 -9.41 -2.47 1.67
CA HIS A 119 -9.17 -3.04 0.35
C HIS A 119 -9.66 -2.08 -0.74
N GLN A 120 -8.86 -1.88 -1.80
CA GLN A 120 -9.22 -1.03 -2.94
C GLN A 120 -9.41 -1.89 -4.21
N PRO A 121 -10.63 -2.41 -4.47
CA PRO A 121 -10.96 -3.08 -5.73
C PRO A 121 -11.38 -2.09 -6.81
N ARG A 122 -11.35 -2.52 -8.07
CA ARG A 122 -12.10 -1.86 -9.15
C ARG A 122 -13.57 -2.22 -9.01
N TYR A 123 -14.44 -1.21 -8.90
CA TYR A 123 -15.89 -1.42 -8.76
C TYR A 123 -16.67 -0.30 -9.45
N SER A 124 -17.64 -0.65 -10.28
CA SER A 124 -18.55 0.29 -10.97
C SER A 124 -19.77 -0.46 -11.52
N LEU A 125 -20.74 0.25 -12.10
CA LEU A 125 -21.87 -0.40 -12.80
C LEU A 125 -21.45 -1.38 -13.90
N PHE A 126 -20.28 -1.17 -14.53
CA PHE A 126 -19.74 -2.03 -15.59
C PHE A 126 -18.71 -3.06 -15.11
N GLU A 127 -18.30 -2.99 -13.84
CA GLU A 127 -17.33 -3.91 -13.23
C GLU A 127 -17.83 -4.27 -11.83
N ARG A 128 -18.49 -5.42 -11.74
CA ARG A 128 -19.19 -5.88 -10.54
C ARG A 128 -18.58 -7.15 -9.93
N THR A 129 -17.37 -7.54 -10.36
CA THR A 129 -16.65 -8.71 -9.81
C THR A 129 -16.58 -8.71 -8.28
N PRO A 130 -16.38 -7.57 -7.57
CA PRO A 130 -16.39 -7.54 -6.10
C PRO A 130 -17.64 -8.12 -5.43
N GLU A 131 -18.81 -8.07 -6.08
CA GLU A 131 -20.06 -8.62 -5.52
C GLU A 131 -20.06 -10.15 -5.41
N GLN A 132 -19.08 -10.83 -6.02
CA GLN A 132 -18.97 -12.29 -6.04
C GLN A 132 -18.24 -12.86 -4.80
N GLY A 133 -18.37 -12.18 -3.66
CA GLY A 133 -17.86 -12.64 -2.35
C GLY A 133 -16.71 -11.82 -1.75
N LEU A 134 -16.31 -10.72 -2.37
CA LEU A 134 -15.38 -9.76 -1.74
C LEU A 134 -16.13 -8.74 -0.86
N LEU A 135 -17.34 -8.34 -1.27
CA LEU A 135 -18.23 -7.41 -0.56
C LEU A 135 -19.19 -8.12 0.41
#